data_AF-A0A7Z2GQX1-F1
#
_entry.id   AF-A0A7Z2GQX1-F1
#
_cell.length_a   1.000
_cell.length_b   1.000
_cell.length_c   1.000
_cell.angle_alpha   90.00
_cell.angle_beta   90.00
_cell.angle_gamma   90.00
#
_symmetry.space_group_name_H-M   'P 1'
#
loop_
_entity.id
_entity.type
_entity.pdbx_description
1 polymer ?
#
loop_
_entity_poly.entity_id
_entity_poly.type
_entity_poly.pdbx_seq_one_letter_code
_entity_poly.pdbx_strand_id
1 'polypeptide(L)'
;MNNPSAANPLGPMSYRYLTGVTPWAISGNQATVNSILSAYGNIIYPTSEGGISKAGIWKGTMMDGTQASWWYGIDWFQIQVAQDLAAAVINGSNQNPPLVYDQNGINSLLAVAQGRANSAVKFQCALSITITATSFADYTTANPDDYAAGIYKGFQATVVGQNGFLTIGFYLDAVQFA
;
A
#
# COMPACT_ATOMS: atom_id res chain seq x y z
N MET A 1 -12.54 10.71 -2.39
CA MET A 1 -11.18 10.18 -2.61
C MET A 1 -10.88 9.18 -1.49
N ASN A 2 -10.15 8.10 -1.74
CA ASN A 2 -9.81 7.12 -0.68
C ASN A 2 -9.02 7.85 0.42
N ASN A 3 -9.55 7.93 1.63
CA ASN A 3 -8.82 8.47 2.78
C ASN A 3 -8.63 7.33 3.80
N PRO A 4 -7.55 6.54 3.66
CA PRO A 4 -7.30 5.39 4.53
C PRO A 4 -7.19 5.85 5.99
N SER A 5 -7.91 5.16 6.86
CA SER A 5 -7.85 5.37 8.30
C SER A 5 -8.19 4.07 9.02
N ALA A 6 -8.03 4.04 10.33
CA ALA A 6 -8.41 2.87 11.12
C ALA A 6 -9.91 2.54 11.01
N ALA A 7 -10.76 3.55 10.78
CA ALA A 7 -12.20 3.38 10.61
C ALA A 7 -12.60 3.11 9.15
N ASN A 8 -11.73 3.43 8.20
CA ASN A 8 -11.95 3.25 6.77
C ASN A 8 -10.67 2.68 6.14
N PRO A 9 -10.37 1.39 6.38
CA PRO A 9 -9.16 0.77 5.86
C PRO A 9 -9.20 0.69 4.33
N LEU A 10 -8.02 0.68 3.71
CA LEU A 10 -7.89 0.56 2.26
C LEU A 10 -8.30 -0.86 1.82
N GLY A 11 -9.54 -0.99 1.36
CA GLY A 11 -10.00 -2.24 0.75
C GLY A 11 -9.36 -2.47 -0.65
N PRO A 12 -9.30 -3.72 -1.13
CA PRO A 12 -8.88 -4.03 -2.50
C PRO A 12 -9.64 -3.22 -3.53
N MET A 13 -9.00 -2.92 -4.66
CA MET A 13 -9.66 -2.26 -5.80
C MET A 13 -10.43 -3.25 -6.66
N SER A 14 -10.06 -4.54 -6.61
CA SER A 14 -10.81 -5.62 -7.25
C SER A 14 -12.22 -5.73 -6.67
N TYR A 15 -13.22 -5.90 -7.55
CA TYR A 15 -14.62 -6.14 -7.20
C TYR A 15 -15.30 -5.01 -6.42
N ARG A 16 -14.74 -3.80 -6.40
CA ARG A 16 -15.43 -2.66 -5.79
C ARG A 16 -16.72 -2.35 -6.53
N TYR A 17 -17.81 -2.22 -5.79
CA TYR A 17 -19.10 -1.85 -6.35
C TYR A 17 -19.07 -0.43 -6.88
N LEU A 18 -19.69 -0.27 -8.05
CA LEU A 18 -19.92 1.00 -8.69
C LEU A 18 -21.43 1.27 -8.74
N THR A 19 -21.79 2.54 -8.69
CA THR A 19 -23.16 3.03 -8.82
C THR A 19 -23.25 3.96 -10.01
N GLY A 20 -24.42 4.04 -10.65
CA GLY A 20 -24.61 4.92 -11.82
C GLY A 20 -23.85 4.50 -13.08
N VAL A 21 -23.44 3.23 -13.18
CA VAL A 21 -22.73 2.68 -14.33
C VAL A 21 -23.52 1.54 -14.96
N THR A 22 -23.41 1.40 -16.28
CA THR A 22 -23.98 0.27 -17.02
C THR A 22 -22.92 -0.81 -17.18
N PRO A 23 -23.14 -2.03 -16.63
CA PRO A 23 -22.22 -3.14 -16.84
C PRO A 23 -22.11 -3.54 -18.31
N TRP A 24 -20.93 -4.04 -18.71
CA TRP A 24 -20.75 -4.63 -20.03
C TRP A 24 -21.64 -5.88 -20.19
N ALA A 25 -22.28 -6.02 -21.36
CA ALA A 25 -23.14 -7.15 -21.65
C ALA A 25 -22.35 -8.45 -21.89
N ILE A 26 -22.62 -9.49 -21.08
CA ILE A 26 -21.93 -10.79 -21.17
C ILE A 26 -22.28 -11.52 -22.47
N SER A 27 -23.56 -11.52 -22.83
CA SER A 27 -24.07 -12.25 -24.00
C SER A 27 -23.37 -11.78 -25.26
N GLY A 28 -22.73 -12.71 -25.98
CA GLY A 28 -22.00 -12.44 -27.22
C GLY A 28 -20.58 -11.87 -27.06
N ASN A 29 -20.13 -11.49 -25.85
CA ASN A 29 -18.84 -10.80 -25.64
C ASN A 29 -17.84 -11.57 -24.76
N GLN A 30 -18.14 -12.81 -24.36
CA GLN A 30 -17.33 -13.56 -23.40
C GLN A 30 -15.85 -13.68 -23.81
N ALA A 31 -15.56 -13.94 -25.09
CA ALA A 31 -14.19 -14.08 -25.57
C ALA A 31 -13.39 -12.77 -25.42
N THR A 32 -14.00 -11.64 -25.76
CA THR A 32 -13.40 -10.30 -25.62
C THR A 32 -13.20 -9.94 -24.15
N VAL A 33 -14.20 -10.19 -23.31
CA VAL A 33 -14.10 -9.99 -21.85
C VAL A 33 -12.92 -10.77 -21.29
N ASN A 34 -12.82 -12.06 -21.62
CA ASN A 34 -11.73 -12.92 -21.15
C ASN A 34 -10.36 -12.44 -21.65
N SER A 35 -10.28 -11.96 -22.90
CA SER A 35 -9.06 -11.40 -23.46
C SER A 35 -8.60 -10.14 -22.70
N ILE A 36 -9.52 -9.20 -22.44
CA ILE A 36 -9.22 -7.98 -21.68
C ILE A 36 -8.78 -8.32 -20.25
N LEU A 37 -9.51 -9.19 -19.56
CA LEU A 37 -9.21 -9.58 -18.18
C LEU A 37 -7.89 -10.36 -18.06
N SER A 38 -7.54 -11.15 -19.08
CA SER A 38 -6.25 -11.85 -19.16
C SER A 38 -5.08 -10.90 -19.39
N ALA A 39 -5.33 -9.78 -20.07
CA ALA A 39 -4.37 -8.71 -20.30
C ALA A 39 -4.36 -7.64 -19.18
N TYR A 40 -4.86 -7.98 -17.99
CA TYR A 40 -4.95 -7.07 -16.82
C TYR A 40 -5.83 -5.82 -17.02
N GLY A 41 -6.67 -5.82 -18.06
CA GLY A 41 -7.64 -4.77 -18.29
C GLY A 41 -8.76 -4.79 -17.26
N ASN A 42 -9.27 -3.60 -16.92
CA ASN A 42 -10.38 -3.42 -16.00
C ASN A 42 -11.66 -3.15 -16.78
N ILE A 43 -12.73 -3.86 -16.41
CA ILE A 43 -14.06 -3.66 -17.00
C ILE A 43 -15.11 -3.54 -15.91
N ILE A 44 -16.20 -2.85 -16.23
CA ILE A 44 -17.39 -2.83 -15.39
C ILE A 44 -18.21 -4.06 -15.76
N TYR A 45 -18.36 -4.98 -14.82
CA TYR A 45 -18.97 -6.27 -15.08
C TYR A 45 -19.87 -6.64 -13.90
N PRO A 46 -21.02 -7.31 -14.15
CA PRO A 46 -21.95 -7.66 -13.07
C PRO A 46 -21.29 -8.65 -12.10
N THR A 47 -21.46 -8.46 -10.80
CA THR A 47 -20.94 -9.40 -9.77
C THR A 47 -21.89 -10.58 -9.52
N SER A 48 -22.69 -10.96 -10.54
CA SER A 48 -23.78 -11.93 -10.38
C SER A 48 -23.32 -13.35 -10.09
N GLU A 49 -22.05 -13.68 -10.34
CA GLU A 49 -21.46 -15.00 -10.05
C GLU A 49 -21.48 -15.36 -8.55
N GLY A 50 -21.55 -14.37 -7.66
CA GLY A 50 -21.70 -14.56 -6.21
C GLY A 50 -23.12 -14.38 -5.69
N GLY A 51 -24.14 -14.32 -6.56
CA GLY A 51 -25.51 -13.96 -6.18
C GLY A 51 -25.71 -12.47 -5.87
N ILE A 52 -24.78 -11.61 -6.30
CA ILE A 52 -24.80 -10.17 -6.02
C ILE A 52 -25.11 -9.38 -7.31
N SER A 53 -26.25 -8.71 -7.36
CA SER A 53 -26.73 -8.02 -8.57
C SER A 53 -26.11 -6.65 -8.85
N LYS A 54 -25.01 -6.27 -8.17
CA LYS A 54 -24.38 -4.95 -8.34
C LYS A 54 -23.34 -4.98 -9.47
N ALA A 55 -23.14 -3.83 -10.10
CA ALA A 55 -22.01 -3.61 -10.99
C ALA A 55 -20.73 -3.43 -10.15
N GLY A 56 -19.60 -3.97 -10.61
CA GLY A 56 -18.32 -3.73 -9.98
C GLY A 56 -17.19 -3.63 -10.99
N ILE A 57 -16.05 -3.10 -10.54
CA ILE A 57 -14.79 -3.16 -11.30
C ILE A 57 -14.22 -4.57 -11.18
N TRP A 58 -13.97 -5.22 -12.30
CA TRP A 58 -13.29 -6.51 -12.33
C TRP A 58 -11.79 -6.31 -12.53
N LYS A 59 -11.00 -7.16 -11.87
CA LYS A 59 -9.53 -7.10 -11.67
C LYS A 59 -9.04 -6.01 -10.73
N GLY A 60 -9.33 -4.74 -11.00
CA GLY A 60 -8.78 -3.63 -10.21
C GLY A 60 -7.24 -3.60 -10.21
N THR A 61 -6.62 -4.03 -11.32
CA THR A 61 -5.17 -4.14 -11.50
C THR A 61 -4.62 -3.02 -12.37
N MET A 62 -3.33 -2.71 -12.22
CA MET A 62 -2.57 -1.94 -13.19
C MET A 62 -2.19 -2.83 -14.39
N MET A 63 -1.61 -2.24 -15.44
CA MET A 63 -1.24 -2.98 -16.67
C MET A 63 -0.11 -4.01 -16.45
N ASP A 64 0.62 -3.91 -15.34
CA ASP A 64 1.62 -4.88 -14.92
C ASP A 64 1.02 -6.08 -14.14
N GLY A 65 -0.31 -6.10 -13.97
CA GLY A 65 -1.04 -7.14 -13.24
C GLY A 65 -1.03 -6.99 -11.72
N THR A 66 -0.35 -5.99 -11.17
CA THR A 66 -0.37 -5.70 -9.74
C THR A 66 -1.68 -5.00 -9.35
N GLN A 67 -2.11 -5.15 -8.10
CA GLN A 67 -3.36 -4.53 -7.66
C GLN A 67 -3.20 -3.01 -7.53
N ALA A 68 -4.19 -2.24 -7.98
CA ALA A 68 -4.12 -0.79 -7.89
C ALA A 68 -4.14 -0.29 -6.42
N SER A 69 -4.76 -1.05 -5.50
CA SER A 69 -4.73 -0.76 -4.06
C SER A 69 -3.32 -0.86 -3.47
N TRP A 70 -2.47 -1.74 -4.00
CA TRP A 70 -1.09 -1.88 -3.54
C TRP A 70 -0.29 -0.60 -3.81
N TRP A 71 -0.29 -0.13 -5.07
CA TRP A 71 0.40 1.11 -5.44
C TRP A 71 -0.16 2.33 -4.70
N TYR A 72 -1.48 2.40 -4.53
CA TYR A 72 -2.09 3.48 -3.77
C TYR A 72 -1.63 3.49 -2.31
N GLY A 73 -1.53 2.32 -1.67
CA GLY A 73 -1.09 2.19 -0.28
C GLY A 73 0.39 2.58 -0.09
N ILE A 74 1.27 2.22 -1.03
CA ILE A 74 2.68 2.61 -1.00
C ILE A 74 2.82 4.12 -1.15
N ASP A 75 2.16 4.72 -2.15
CA ASP A 75 2.26 6.15 -2.42
C ASP A 75 1.74 6.96 -1.23
N TRP A 76 0.62 6.52 -0.63
CA TRP A 76 0.12 7.10 0.62
C TRP A 76 1.18 7.05 1.73
N PHE A 77 1.84 5.92 1.94
CA PHE A 77 2.89 5.81 2.96
C PHE A 77 4.08 6.73 2.65
N GLN A 78 4.55 6.76 1.41
CA GLN A 78 5.69 7.57 0.96
C GLN A 78 5.44 9.07 1.18
N ILE A 79 4.26 9.56 0.83
CA ILE A 79 3.88 10.97 1.03
C ILE A 79 3.79 11.29 2.52
N GLN A 80 3.13 10.43 3.30
CA GLN A 80 2.89 10.71 4.72
C GLN A 80 4.15 10.62 5.57
N VAL A 81 5.05 9.66 5.29
CA VAL A 81 6.30 9.54 6.04
C VAL A 81 7.22 10.73 5.79
N ALA A 82 7.25 11.27 4.56
CA ALA A 82 8.01 12.48 4.24
C ALA A 82 7.46 13.70 5.00
N GLN A 83 6.13 13.84 5.09
CA GLN A 83 5.48 14.92 5.84
C GLN A 83 5.75 14.81 7.35
N ASP A 84 5.63 13.61 7.92
CA ASP A 84 5.89 13.38 9.35
C ASP A 84 7.37 13.63 9.71
N LEU A 85 8.31 13.18 8.87
CA LEU A 85 9.73 13.43 9.09
C LEU A 85 10.04 14.93 8.99
N ALA A 86 9.50 15.64 8.00
CA ALA A 86 9.67 17.08 7.88
C ALA A 86 9.11 17.82 9.10
N ALA A 87 7.91 17.44 9.56
CA ALA A 87 7.31 18.00 10.77
C ALA A 87 8.14 17.70 12.02
N ALA A 88 8.69 16.49 12.15
CA ALA A 88 9.55 16.11 13.26
C ALA A 88 10.85 16.91 13.28
N VAL A 89 11.45 17.20 12.12
CA VAL A 89 12.63 18.06 12.03
C VAL A 89 12.30 19.49 12.45
N ILE A 90 11.25 20.09 11.89
CA ILE A 90 10.84 21.47 12.20
C ILE A 90 10.50 21.62 13.69
N ASN A 91 9.69 20.72 14.23
CA ASN A 91 9.28 20.77 15.63
C ASN A 91 10.43 20.40 16.57
N GLY A 92 11.26 19.44 16.18
CA GLY A 92 12.41 18.98 16.95
C GLY A 92 13.44 20.08 17.19
N SER A 93 13.60 21.02 16.25
CA SER A 93 14.42 22.22 16.46
C SER A 93 13.93 23.14 17.58
N ASN A 94 12.67 22.99 18.03
CA ASN A 94 12.04 23.81 19.05
C ASN A 94 11.79 23.05 20.37
N GLN A 95 12.26 21.80 20.50
CA GLN A 95 12.09 20.95 21.69
C GLN A 95 13.30 20.99 22.64
N ASN A 96 13.13 20.46 23.86
CA ASN A 96 14.20 20.29 24.84
C ASN A 96 14.31 18.81 25.28
N PRO A 97 15.41 18.10 24.98
CA PRO A 97 16.54 18.53 24.17
C PRO A 97 16.14 18.72 22.69
N PRO A 98 16.83 19.61 21.95
CA PRO A 98 16.54 19.81 20.54
C PRO A 98 16.93 18.57 19.74
N LEU A 99 16.29 18.39 18.58
CA LEU A 99 16.71 17.39 17.61
C LEU A 99 18.07 17.81 17.03
N VAL A 100 19.09 16.99 17.25
CA VAL A 100 20.46 17.23 16.78
C VAL A 100 20.80 16.25 15.67
N TYR A 101 21.72 16.66 14.79
CA TYR A 101 22.27 15.81 13.75
C TYR A 101 23.30 14.82 14.32
N ASP A 102 22.81 13.85 15.08
CA ASP A 102 23.58 12.80 15.74
C ASP A 102 22.80 11.47 15.76
N GLN A 103 23.38 10.44 16.38
CA GLN A 103 22.74 9.12 16.46
C GLN A 103 21.39 9.17 17.20
N ASN A 104 21.22 10.02 18.22
CA ASN A 104 19.98 10.15 18.95
C ASN A 104 18.90 10.78 18.07
N GLY A 105 19.24 11.81 17.30
CA GLY A 105 18.34 12.41 16.32
C GLY A 105 17.92 11.44 15.23
N ILE A 106 18.86 10.63 14.71
CA ILE A 106 18.54 9.55 13.76
C ILE A 106 17.57 8.54 14.39
N ASN A 107 17.80 8.13 15.64
CA ASN A 107 16.91 7.21 16.36
C ASN A 107 15.50 7.81 16.58
N SER A 108 15.41 9.09 16.91
CA SER A 108 14.13 9.80 17.06
C SER A 108 13.36 9.85 15.74
N LEU A 109 14.04 10.18 14.63
CA LEU A 109 13.43 10.21 13.30
C LEU A 109 13.03 8.81 12.81
N LEU A 110 13.84 7.79 13.11
CA LEU A 110 13.49 6.39 12.84
C LEU A 110 12.18 6.00 13.54
N ALA A 111 12.02 6.38 14.82
CA ALA A 111 10.80 6.11 15.57
C ALA A 111 9.57 6.81 14.96
N VAL A 112 9.73 8.05 14.48
CA VAL A 112 8.67 8.79 13.76
C VAL A 112 8.28 8.04 12.48
N ALA A 113 9.25 7.67 11.66
CA ALA A 113 9.00 6.93 10.42
C ALA A 113 8.33 5.58 10.68
N GLN A 114 8.78 4.84 11.70
CA GLN A 114 8.17 3.57 12.10
C GLN A 114 6.75 3.77 12.65
N GLY A 115 6.46 4.89 13.34
CA GLY A 115 5.11 5.26 13.75
C GLY A 115 4.14 5.42 12.57
N ARG A 116 4.60 6.06 11.49
CA ARG A 116 3.82 6.15 10.26
C ARG A 116 3.67 4.81 9.57
N ALA A 117 4.73 3.99 9.53
CA ALA A 117 4.70 2.64 9.00
C ALA A 117 3.64 1.77 9.71
N ASN A 118 3.59 1.83 11.04
CA ASN A 118 2.58 1.13 11.84
C ASN A 118 1.15 1.63 11.52
N SER A 119 0.99 2.93 11.27
CA SER A 119 -0.30 3.50 10.85
C SER A 119 -0.71 3.01 9.47
N ALA A 120 0.23 2.93 8.51
CA ALA A 120 -0.04 2.40 7.18
C ALA A 120 -0.53 0.94 7.23
N VAL A 121 0.09 0.11 8.08
CA VAL A 121 -0.35 -1.28 8.31
C VAL A 121 -1.74 -1.31 8.93
N LYS A 122 -1.99 -0.50 9.96
CA LYS A 122 -3.31 -0.39 10.60
C LYS A 122 -4.40 0.06 9.63
N PHE A 123 -4.06 0.90 8.66
CA PHE A 123 -4.98 1.42 7.65
C PHE A 123 -5.08 0.51 6.42
N GLN A 124 -4.44 -0.67 6.46
CA GLN A 124 -4.41 -1.65 5.37
C GLN A 124 -3.79 -1.13 4.06
N CYS A 125 -2.93 -0.10 4.16
CA CYS A 125 -2.14 0.38 3.03
C CYS A 125 -1.02 -0.61 2.66
N ALA A 126 -0.55 -1.39 3.64
CA ALA A 126 0.46 -2.43 3.48
C ALA A 126 0.21 -3.56 4.47
N LEU A 127 0.70 -4.76 4.16
CA LEU A 127 0.67 -5.90 5.08
C LEU A 127 1.69 -5.72 6.21
N SER A 128 2.90 -5.28 5.86
CA SER A 128 3.93 -4.92 6.83
C SER A 128 4.86 -3.86 6.25
N ILE A 129 5.44 -3.05 7.14
CA ILE A 129 6.47 -2.07 6.80
C ILE A 129 7.50 -2.04 7.92
N THR A 130 8.76 -2.23 7.56
CA THR A 130 9.91 -2.13 8.46
C THR A 130 10.82 -1.02 7.98
N ILE A 131 11.15 -0.09 8.89
CA ILE A 131 12.11 0.98 8.62
C ILE A 131 13.44 0.65 9.32
N THR A 132 14.53 0.83 8.61
CA THR A 132 15.89 0.73 9.17
C THR A 132 16.66 2.01 8.90
N ALA A 133 17.72 2.23 9.67
CA ALA A 133 18.62 3.36 9.51
C ALA A 133 20.07 2.86 9.64
N THR A 134 20.94 3.27 8.71
CA THR A 134 22.40 3.11 8.88
C THR A 134 22.86 3.92 10.09
N SER A 135 23.81 3.44 10.90
CA SER A 135 24.29 4.25 12.03
C SER A 135 24.85 5.58 11.53
N PHE A 136 24.74 6.63 12.34
CA PHE A 136 25.22 7.96 11.98
C PHE A 136 26.74 7.95 11.71
N ALA A 137 27.49 7.22 12.55
CA ALA A 137 28.93 7.09 12.39
C ALA A 137 29.32 6.39 11.08
N ASP A 138 28.66 5.28 10.74
CA ASP A 138 28.97 4.53 9.52
C ASP A 138 28.59 5.34 8.27
N TYR A 139 27.43 5.99 8.29
CA TYR A 139 26.95 6.79 7.15
C TYR A 139 27.87 7.96 6.86
N THR A 140 28.24 8.74 7.89
CA THR A 140 29.07 9.95 7.73
C THR A 140 30.51 9.61 7.36
N THR A 141 31.03 8.47 7.84
CA THR A 141 32.34 7.94 7.43
C THR A 141 32.35 7.55 5.94
N ALA A 142 31.30 6.87 5.47
CA ALA A 142 31.19 6.47 4.08
C ALA A 142 30.86 7.62 3.12
N ASN A 143 30.22 8.69 3.61
CA ASN A 143 29.71 9.81 2.81
C ASN A 143 30.11 11.17 3.41
N PRO A 144 31.42 11.54 3.36
CA PRO A 144 31.91 12.78 3.97
C PRO A 144 31.33 14.05 3.34
N ASP A 145 31.06 14.04 2.02
CA ASP A 145 30.48 15.19 1.31
C ASP A 145 29.03 15.45 1.74
N ASP A 146 28.24 14.39 1.92
CA ASP A 146 26.87 14.47 2.45
C ASP A 146 26.88 15.00 3.89
N TYR A 147 27.84 14.55 4.71
CA TYR A 147 28.00 15.05 6.08
C TYR A 147 28.33 16.55 6.10
N ALA A 148 29.27 17.00 5.26
CA ALA A 148 29.61 18.42 5.12
C ALA A 148 28.41 19.27 4.67
N ALA A 149 27.49 18.68 3.90
CA ALA A 149 26.24 19.31 3.46
C ALA A 149 25.07 19.17 4.46
N GLY A 150 25.25 18.47 5.59
CA GLY A 150 24.17 18.20 6.56
C GLY A 150 23.11 17.23 6.06
N ILE A 151 23.45 16.38 5.10
CA ILE A 151 22.54 15.44 4.43
C ILE A 151 22.72 14.03 5.01
N TYR A 152 21.61 13.38 5.34
CA TYR A 152 21.58 11.96 5.72
C TYR A 152 20.55 11.19 4.89
N LYS A 153 21.01 10.14 4.20
CA LYS A 153 20.19 9.25 3.35
C LYS A 153 20.27 7.79 3.81
N GLY A 154 20.50 7.57 5.10
CA GLY A 154 20.65 6.21 5.66
C GLY A 154 19.33 5.49 5.98
N PHE A 155 18.17 6.16 5.84
CA PHE A 155 16.86 5.53 6.05
C PHE A 155 16.46 4.62 4.90
N GLN A 156 15.95 3.43 5.23
CA GLN A 156 15.45 2.46 4.26
C GLN A 156 14.13 1.89 4.74
N ALA A 157 13.22 1.62 3.81
CA ALA A 157 11.92 1.03 4.09
C ALA A 157 11.72 -0.25 3.28
N THR A 158 11.36 -1.33 3.96
CA THR A 158 10.91 -2.58 3.32
C THR A 158 9.41 -2.69 3.52
N VAL A 159 8.66 -2.69 2.41
CA VAL A 159 7.19 -2.70 2.39
C VAL A 159 6.71 -4.01 1.78
N VAL A 160 5.81 -4.71 2.47
CA VAL A 160 5.11 -5.88 1.94
C VAL A 160 3.66 -5.49 1.66
N GLY A 161 3.21 -5.74 0.43
CA GLY A 161 1.88 -5.36 -0.01
C GLY A 161 0.75 -6.20 0.53
N GLN A 162 -0.39 -5.55 0.70
CA GLN A 162 -1.66 -6.22 0.93
C GLN A 162 -2.39 -6.36 -0.40
N ASN A 163 -2.75 -7.60 -0.73
CA ASN A 163 -3.43 -7.95 -1.97
C ASN A 163 -4.73 -8.70 -1.62
N GLY A 164 -5.81 -8.42 -2.34
CA GLY A 164 -7.03 -9.22 -2.31
C GLY A 164 -6.84 -10.59 -3.00
N PHE A 165 -7.72 -11.54 -2.71
CA PHE A 165 -7.73 -12.82 -3.40
C PHE A 165 -8.08 -12.64 -4.88
N LEU A 166 -7.34 -13.34 -5.75
CA LEU A 166 -7.64 -13.43 -7.19
C LEU A 166 -8.25 -14.80 -7.55
N THR A 167 -7.90 -15.85 -6.80
CA THR A 167 -8.39 -17.21 -6.99
C THR A 167 -8.62 -17.86 -5.62
N ILE A 168 -9.70 -18.65 -5.49
CA ILE A 168 -10.00 -19.46 -4.31
C ILE A 168 -10.14 -20.91 -4.77
N GLY A 169 -9.47 -21.84 -4.09
CA GLY A 169 -9.69 -23.28 -4.24
C GLY A 169 -10.54 -23.81 -3.09
N PHE A 170 -11.50 -24.69 -3.38
CA PHE A 170 -12.31 -25.38 -2.38
C PHE A 170 -12.25 -26.88 -2.63
N TYR A 171 -11.79 -27.64 -1.64
CA TYR A 171 -11.75 -29.10 -1.70
C TYR A 171 -13.06 -29.66 -1.13
N LEU A 172 -13.74 -30.49 -1.92
CA LEU A 172 -14.95 -31.21 -1.52
C LEU A 172 -14.66 -32.70 -1.55
N ASP A 173 -14.82 -33.36 -0.41
CA ASP A 173 -14.90 -34.82 -0.32
C ASP A 173 -16.34 -35.21 0.01
N ALA A 174 -16.93 -36.05 -0.84
CA ALA A 174 -18.30 -36.52 -0.71
C ALA A 174 -18.29 -38.04 -0.64
N VAL A 175 -18.53 -38.58 0.57
CA VAL A 175 -18.58 -40.02 0.83
C VAL A 175 -20.03 -40.42 1.09
N GLN A 176 -20.50 -41.47 0.38
CA GLN A 176 -21.80 -42.08 0.62
C GLN A 176 -21.60 -43.40 1.36
N PHE A 177 -22.24 -43.55 2.52
CA PHE A 177 -22.27 -44.83 3.24
C PHE A 177 -23.32 -45.74 2.60
N ALA A 178 -23.03 -47.05 2.57
CA ALA A 178 -23.98 -48.09 2.14
C ALA A 178 -25.04 -48.35 3.21
#